data_AF-A0A6B2G605-F1
#
_entry.id   AF-A0A6B2G605-F1
#
_cell.length_a   1.000
_cell.length_b   1.000
_cell.length_c   1.000
_cell.angle_alpha   90.00
_cell.angle_beta   90.00
_cell.angle_gamma   90.00
#
_symmetry.space_group_name_H-M   'P 1'
#
loop_
_entity.id
_entity.type
_entity.pdbx_description
1 polymer ?
#
loop_
_entity_poly.entity_id
_entity_poly.type
_entity_poly.pdbx_seq_one_letter_code
_entity_poly.pdbx_strand_id
1 'polypeptide(L)'
;MKPREQYSRSQPSRPHSRRNTEDAELAKKVQNIHLQNCNDRASPSSNRPTFITNYVKVGVARKRVYKYSVTFSPDIDSTGLRYKLLCQHDSLIGQIKSFDGLALFTTRRLPEDQMFLDSVVEPHDRIVNLRIRFLESAELSECHQLISIVFKRILKYVDLQRVGRGYYSPELKINIDAHCLSLWPGFNTSLRSYDGGLLW
;
A
#
# COMPACT_ATOMS: atom_id res chain seq x y z
N MET A 1 52.03 -28.32 -26.48
CA MET A 1 50.77 -28.98 -26.88
C MET A 1 49.88 -29.11 -25.65
N LYS A 2 48.60 -28.74 -25.82
CA LYS A 2 47.42 -28.76 -24.93
C LYS A 2 47.09 -27.45 -24.17
N PRO A 3 45.87 -26.88 -24.37
CA PRO A 3 45.50 -25.54 -23.88
C PRO A 3 44.68 -25.57 -22.58
N ARG A 4 44.64 -24.42 -21.90
CA ARG A 4 43.78 -24.09 -20.75
C ARG A 4 42.30 -24.26 -21.08
N GLU A 5 41.59 -25.01 -20.26
CA GLU A 5 40.13 -25.10 -20.26
C GLU A 5 39.51 -23.75 -19.85
N GLN A 6 38.67 -23.19 -20.73
CA GLN A 6 37.79 -22.07 -20.42
C GLN A 6 36.51 -22.62 -19.78
N TYR A 7 36.26 -22.27 -18.52
CA TYR A 7 35.00 -22.53 -17.83
C TYR A 7 33.95 -21.51 -18.31
N SER A 8 33.19 -21.84 -19.35
CA SER A 8 31.99 -21.10 -19.74
C SER A 8 30.87 -21.40 -18.74
N ARG A 9 30.54 -20.43 -17.89
CA ARG A 9 29.35 -20.49 -17.00
C ARG A 9 28.12 -20.12 -17.82
N SER A 10 27.44 -21.11 -18.36
CA SER A 10 26.11 -20.95 -18.98
C SER A 10 25.10 -20.50 -17.92
N GLN A 11 24.51 -19.31 -18.11
CA GLN A 11 23.33 -18.90 -17.36
C GLN A 11 22.09 -19.62 -17.93
N PRO A 12 21.16 -20.12 -17.10
CA PRO A 12 19.91 -20.67 -17.59
C PRO A 12 19.02 -19.52 -18.09
N SER A 13 18.83 -19.44 -19.40
CA SER A 13 17.84 -18.58 -20.05
C SER A 13 16.43 -19.00 -19.59
N ARG A 14 15.78 -18.15 -18.77
CA ARG A 14 14.37 -18.32 -18.41
C ARG A 14 13.51 -18.26 -19.68
N PRO A 15 12.55 -19.18 -19.87
CA PRO A 15 11.79 -19.26 -21.11
C PRO A 15 10.92 -18.00 -21.29
N HIS A 16 11.24 -17.19 -22.30
CA HIS A 16 10.48 -16.01 -22.72
C HIS A 16 9.03 -16.31 -23.13
N SER A 17 8.70 -17.58 -23.38
CA SER A 17 7.38 -17.99 -23.85
C SER A 17 6.27 -17.99 -22.79
N ARG A 18 6.59 -18.05 -21.48
CA ARG A 18 5.55 -18.08 -20.42
C ARG A 18 5.00 -16.70 -20.06
N ARG A 19 5.84 -15.64 -20.13
CA ARG A 19 5.42 -14.25 -19.87
C ARG A 19 4.37 -13.77 -20.86
N ASN A 20 4.54 -14.07 -22.14
CA ASN A 20 3.60 -13.62 -23.18
C ASN A 20 2.18 -14.19 -23.00
N THR A 21 2.04 -15.40 -22.48
CA THR A 21 0.73 -16.04 -22.25
C THR A 21 0.05 -15.46 -21.00
N GLU A 22 0.81 -15.22 -19.93
CA GLU A 22 0.33 -14.59 -18.69
C GLU A 22 -0.01 -13.11 -18.91
N ASP A 23 0.79 -12.38 -19.69
CA ASP A 23 0.56 -10.99 -20.08
C ASP A 23 -0.68 -10.86 -21.00
N ALA A 24 -0.91 -11.83 -21.89
CA ALA A 24 -2.11 -11.88 -22.73
C ALA A 24 -3.38 -12.25 -21.93
N GLU A 25 -3.25 -13.09 -20.89
CA GLU A 25 -4.35 -13.43 -19.99
C GLU A 25 -4.68 -12.28 -19.03
N LEU A 26 -3.66 -11.56 -18.56
CA LEU A 26 -3.80 -10.29 -17.84
C LEU A 26 -4.45 -9.22 -18.73
N ALA A 27 -4.06 -9.09 -20.00
CA ALA A 27 -4.68 -8.16 -20.95
C ALA A 27 -6.16 -8.49 -21.20
N LYS A 28 -6.51 -9.78 -21.31
CA LYS A 28 -7.90 -10.24 -21.39
C LYS A 28 -8.68 -10.00 -20.09
N LYS A 29 -8.03 -10.10 -18.92
CA LYS A 29 -8.62 -9.72 -17.62
C LYS A 29 -8.81 -8.21 -17.47
N VAL A 30 -7.89 -7.41 -18.02
CA VAL A 30 -7.99 -5.93 -18.07
C VAL A 30 -9.15 -5.51 -18.98
N GLN A 31 -9.41 -6.22 -20.08
CA GLN A 31 -10.59 -5.98 -20.92
C GLN A 31 -11.92 -6.28 -20.20
N ASN A 32 -11.91 -7.15 -19.19
CA ASN A 32 -13.07 -7.46 -18.35
C ASN A 32 -13.17 -6.58 -17.10
N ILE A 33 -12.42 -5.47 -17.01
CA ILE A 33 -12.62 -4.47 -15.96
C ILE A 33 -14.05 -3.92 -16.13
N HIS A 34 -14.89 -4.33 -15.20
CA HIS A 34 -16.29 -3.99 -15.07
C HIS A 34 -16.55 -2.52 -15.40
N LEU A 35 -17.15 -2.27 -16.56
CA LEU A 35 -17.76 -1.00 -16.93
C LEU A 35 -18.82 -0.68 -15.87
N GLN A 36 -18.47 0.11 -14.86
CA GLN A 36 -19.47 0.64 -13.95
C GLN A 36 -20.20 1.78 -14.67
N ASN A 37 -21.49 1.57 -14.92
CA ASN A 37 -22.38 2.65 -15.33
C ASN A 37 -22.34 3.76 -14.27
N CYS A 38 -21.96 4.97 -14.71
CA CYS A 38 -22.08 6.18 -13.91
C CYS A 38 -23.58 6.49 -13.73
N ASN A 39 -24.08 6.49 -12.49
CA ASN A 39 -25.46 6.89 -12.20
C ASN A 39 -25.66 8.40 -12.48
N ASP A 40 -26.39 8.68 -13.56
CA ASP A 40 -27.46 9.67 -13.73
C ASP A 40 -27.36 11.02 -13.00
N ARG A 41 -26.31 11.80 -13.29
CA ARG A 41 -26.34 13.27 -13.22
C ARG A 41 -26.40 13.97 -14.58
N ALA A 42 -26.46 13.21 -15.66
CA ALA A 42 -26.49 13.74 -17.02
C ALA A 42 -27.90 13.73 -17.60
N SER A 43 -28.32 14.86 -18.18
CA SER A 43 -29.58 14.98 -18.91
C SER A 43 -29.77 13.82 -19.91
N PRO A 44 -31.01 13.33 -20.09
CA PRO A 44 -31.28 12.22 -21.00
C PRO A 44 -31.06 12.69 -22.44
N SER A 45 -29.88 12.43 -22.99
CA SER A 45 -29.61 12.54 -24.42
C SER A 45 -29.53 11.13 -25.00
N SER A 46 -30.16 10.95 -26.17
CA SER A 46 -30.41 9.67 -26.85
C SER A 46 -29.14 8.90 -27.26
N ASN A 47 -27.95 9.49 -27.09
CA ASN A 47 -26.69 8.88 -27.51
C ASN A 47 -25.57 9.18 -26.50
N ARG A 48 -25.49 8.38 -25.41
CA ARG A 48 -24.42 8.51 -24.41
C ARG A 48 -23.17 7.76 -24.88
N PRO A 49 -22.03 8.45 -25.13
CA PRO A 49 -20.78 7.77 -25.46
C PRO A 49 -20.26 6.97 -24.24
N THR A 50 -19.69 5.80 -24.51
CA THR A 50 -19.00 4.99 -23.50
C THR A 50 -17.60 5.52 -23.29
N PHE A 51 -17.23 5.79 -22.03
CA PHE A 51 -15.88 6.22 -21.65
C PHE A 51 -15.14 5.08 -20.97
N ILE A 52 -13.85 4.94 -21.29
CA ILE A 52 -12.92 4.08 -20.56
C ILE A 52 -11.99 4.98 -19.76
N THR A 53 -11.73 4.62 -18.52
CA THR A 53 -10.84 5.37 -17.62
C THR A 53 -9.72 4.48 -17.12
N ASN A 54 -8.63 5.08 -16.67
CA ASN A 54 -7.47 4.39 -16.10
C ASN A 54 -7.63 4.08 -14.60
N TYR A 55 -8.86 4.06 -14.08
CA TYR A 55 -9.15 3.74 -12.69
C TYR A 55 -9.38 2.24 -12.50
N VAL A 56 -8.80 1.70 -11.45
CA VAL A 56 -9.02 0.30 -11.07
C VAL A 56 -9.88 0.26 -9.81
N LYS A 57 -11.01 -0.46 -9.88
CA LYS A 57 -11.88 -0.64 -8.72
C LYS A 57 -11.21 -1.54 -7.69
N VAL A 58 -11.09 -1.04 -6.47
CA VAL A 58 -10.52 -1.80 -5.36
C VAL A 58 -11.63 -2.60 -4.68
N GLY A 59 -11.62 -3.91 -4.92
CA GLY A 59 -12.50 -4.86 -4.23
C GLY A 59 -12.04 -5.12 -2.80
N VAL A 60 -12.89 -4.79 -1.83
CA VAL A 60 -12.59 -4.98 -0.40
C VAL A 60 -13.35 -6.18 0.14
N ALA A 61 -12.64 -7.26 0.46
CA ALA A 61 -13.25 -8.46 1.06
C ALA A 61 -13.70 -8.24 2.51
N ARG A 62 -12.98 -7.42 3.27
CA ARG A 62 -13.29 -7.10 4.68
C ARG A 62 -13.66 -5.64 4.81
N LYS A 63 -14.94 -5.38 5.07
CA LYS A 63 -15.48 -4.02 5.10
C LYS A 63 -15.20 -3.24 6.38
N ARG A 64 -14.72 -3.88 7.45
CA ARG A 64 -14.61 -3.23 8.77
C ARG A 64 -13.17 -3.01 9.20
N VAL A 65 -12.92 -1.80 9.69
CA VAL A 65 -11.69 -1.37 10.39
C VAL A 65 -12.07 -1.06 11.82
N TYR A 66 -11.16 -1.33 12.75
CA TYR A 66 -11.38 -1.06 14.16
C TYR A 66 -10.54 0.14 14.56
N LYS A 67 -11.20 1.14 15.16
CA LYS A 67 -10.57 2.37 15.63
C LYS A 67 -10.39 2.30 17.14
N TYR A 68 -9.18 2.64 17.58
CA TYR A 68 -8.76 2.65 18.97
C TYR A 68 -8.16 4.02 19.31
N SER A 69 -8.28 4.42 20.57
CA SER A 69 -7.58 5.58 21.13
C SER A 69 -6.40 5.06 21.94
N VAL A 70 -5.25 5.68 21.73
CA VAL A 70 -4.00 5.35 22.39
C VAL A 70 -3.59 6.54 23.24
N THR A 71 -3.45 6.30 24.54
CA THR A 71 -2.95 7.29 25.50
C THR A 71 -1.66 6.78 26.11
N PHE A 72 -0.70 7.66 26.33
CA PHE A 72 0.63 7.34 26.86
C PHE A 72 0.77 7.97 28.24
N SER A 73 1.36 7.24 29.19
CA SER A 73 1.72 7.77 30.51
C SER A 73 3.15 7.34 30.83
N PRO A 74 4.13 8.26 30.93
CA PRO A 74 3.99 9.73 30.84
C PRO A 74 3.61 10.23 29.45
N ASP A 75 3.07 11.45 29.37
CA ASP A 75 2.76 12.11 28.10
C ASP A 75 4.03 12.35 27.28
N ILE A 76 3.97 12.01 25.98
CA ILE A 76 5.09 12.13 25.04
C ILE A 76 4.68 13.07 23.92
N ASP A 77 5.41 14.15 23.65
CA ASP A 77 5.01 15.07 22.57
C ASP A 77 5.37 14.58 21.17
N SER A 78 6.42 13.77 21.05
CA SER A 78 6.89 13.28 19.75
C SER A 78 6.00 12.17 19.18
N THR A 79 5.25 12.48 18.12
CA THR A 79 4.46 11.49 17.35
C THR A 79 5.33 10.33 16.83
N GLY A 80 6.57 10.62 16.42
CA GLY A 80 7.50 9.60 15.96
C GLY A 80 7.91 8.63 17.07
N LEU A 81 8.12 9.15 18.30
CA LEU A 81 8.43 8.30 19.45
C LEU A 81 7.20 7.47 19.86
N ARG A 82 6.00 8.07 19.90
CA ARG A 82 4.73 7.34 20.14
C ARG A 82 4.56 6.19 19.15
N TYR A 83 4.84 6.42 17.87
CA TYR A 83 4.78 5.39 16.84
C TYR A 83 5.79 4.27 17.07
N LYS A 84 7.04 4.61 17.42
CA LYS A 84 8.08 3.61 17.73
C LYS A 84 7.70 2.72 18.92
N LEU A 85 7.17 3.31 20.00
CA LEU A 85 6.72 2.57 21.18
C LEU A 85 5.56 1.64 20.84
N LEU A 86 4.60 2.12 20.06
CA LEU A 86 3.51 1.28 19.55
C LEU A 86 4.04 0.11 18.70
N CYS A 87 5.09 0.35 17.92
CA CYS A 87 5.71 -0.67 17.07
C CYS A 87 6.41 -1.79 17.83
N GLN A 88 6.77 -1.59 19.11
CA GLN A 88 7.31 -2.67 19.95
C GLN A 88 6.27 -3.79 20.17
N HIS A 89 4.98 -3.44 20.08
CA HIS A 89 3.86 -4.36 20.29
C HIS A 89 3.25 -4.86 18.98
N ASP A 90 4.02 -4.88 17.88
CA ASP A 90 3.58 -5.32 16.56
C ASP A 90 3.06 -6.76 16.53
N SER A 91 3.56 -7.61 17.43
CA SER A 91 3.11 -8.99 17.58
C SER A 91 1.64 -9.09 18.01
N LEU A 92 1.17 -8.15 18.84
CA LEU A 92 -0.20 -8.11 19.35
C LEU A 92 -1.14 -7.31 18.42
N ILE A 93 -0.70 -6.12 18.01
CA ILE A 93 -1.53 -5.18 17.24
C ILE A 93 -1.60 -5.60 15.76
N GLY A 94 -0.52 -6.18 15.27
CA GLY A 94 -0.30 -6.52 13.87
C GLY A 94 0.53 -5.48 13.12
N GLN A 95 1.14 -5.94 12.04
CA GLN A 95 2.01 -5.11 11.20
C GLN A 95 1.21 -4.06 10.40
N ILE A 96 -0.01 -4.37 9.97
CA ILE A 96 -0.85 -3.48 9.15
C ILE A 96 -1.73 -2.62 10.04
N LYS A 97 -1.30 -1.38 10.26
CA LYS A 97 -1.97 -0.37 11.08
C LYS A 97 -1.72 1.04 10.54
N SER A 98 -2.66 1.94 10.83
CA SER A 98 -2.48 3.39 10.65
C SER A 98 -2.52 4.06 12.02
N PHE A 99 -1.59 4.97 12.29
CA PHE A 99 -1.50 5.65 13.58
C PHE A 99 -1.19 7.14 13.38
N ASP A 100 -1.95 7.99 14.06
CA ASP A 100 -1.86 9.46 13.93
C ASP A 100 -1.40 10.14 15.24
N GLY A 101 -0.78 9.40 16.16
CA GLY A 101 -0.33 9.92 17.46
C GLY A 101 -1.34 9.75 18.60
N LEU A 102 -2.62 9.62 18.27
CA LEU A 102 -3.73 9.41 19.23
C LEU A 102 -4.67 8.30 18.77
N ALA A 103 -5.09 8.33 17.50
CA ALA A 103 -5.96 7.31 16.93
C ALA A 103 -5.14 6.21 16.25
N LEU A 104 -5.52 4.96 16.52
CA LEU A 104 -4.99 3.75 15.92
C LEU A 104 -6.09 3.05 15.13
N PHE A 105 -5.81 2.74 13.87
CA PHE A 105 -6.69 1.95 13.00
C PHE A 105 -6.06 0.60 12.71
N THR A 106 -6.79 -0.47 12.97
CA THR A 106 -6.35 -1.85 12.71
C THR A 106 -7.35 -2.61 11.83
N THR A 107 -6.83 -3.57 11.07
CA THR A 107 -7.65 -4.46 10.21
C THR A 107 -8.24 -5.66 10.98
N ARG A 108 -7.73 -5.93 12.17
CA ARG A 108 -8.15 -7.02 13.06
C ARG A 108 -8.58 -6.42 14.39
N ARG A 109 -9.66 -6.97 14.97
CA ARG A 109 -10.07 -6.61 16.33
C ARG A 109 -9.02 -7.14 17.30
N LEU A 110 -8.58 -6.28 18.21
CA LEU A 110 -7.72 -6.66 19.32
C LEU A 110 -8.47 -7.63 20.28
N PRO A 111 -7.75 -8.48 21.03
CA PRO A 111 -8.38 -9.47 21.92
C PRO A 111 -9.26 -8.82 22.99
N GLU A 112 -8.83 -7.67 23.50
CA GLU A 112 -9.49 -6.93 24.55
C GLU A 112 -9.91 -5.53 24.05
N ASP A 113 -11.03 -5.04 24.55
CA ASP A 113 -11.53 -3.70 24.22
C ASP A 113 -10.71 -2.61 24.94
N GLN A 114 -10.02 -2.94 26.03
CA GLN A 114 -9.07 -2.06 26.69
C GLN A 114 -7.83 -2.84 27.08
N MET A 115 -6.66 -2.41 26.60
CA MET A 115 -5.37 -3.03 26.87
C MET A 115 -4.43 -2.04 27.54
N PHE A 116 -3.63 -2.55 28.47
CA PHE A 116 -2.51 -1.84 29.06
C PHE A 116 -1.22 -2.55 28.64
N LEU A 117 -0.31 -1.81 28.03
CA LEU A 117 0.95 -2.33 27.51
C LEU A 117 2.09 -1.48 28.05
N ASP A 118 3.16 -2.13 28.47
CA ASP A 118 4.35 -1.44 28.92
C ASP A 118 5.38 -1.42 27.79
N SER A 119 5.82 -0.23 27.39
CA SER A 119 6.88 -0.02 26.41
C SER A 119 8.11 0.58 27.07
N VAL A 120 9.27 0.32 26.50
CA VAL A 120 10.55 0.85 27.00
C VAL A 120 11.10 1.88 26.02
N VAL A 121 11.44 3.07 26.52
CA VAL A 121 12.08 4.12 25.73
C VAL A 121 13.59 3.96 25.79
N GLU A 122 14.18 3.46 24.71
CA GLU A 122 15.64 3.48 24.51
C GLU A 122 16.13 4.90 24.20
N PRO A 123 17.29 5.35 24.72
CA PRO A 123 18.29 4.58 25.49
C PRO A 123 18.19 4.71 27.03
N HIS A 124 17.13 5.33 27.57
CA HIS A 124 17.05 5.65 29.01
C HIS A 124 16.27 4.61 29.84
N ASP A 125 15.88 3.47 29.23
CA ASP A 125 15.07 2.40 29.82
C ASP A 125 13.85 2.88 30.63
N ARG A 126 13.26 4.00 30.21
CA ARG A 126 12.06 4.52 30.87
C ARG A 126 10.85 3.72 30.42
N ILE A 127 10.10 3.21 31.40
CA ILE A 127 8.85 2.51 31.17
C ILE A 127 7.75 3.54 30.86
N VAL A 128 7.06 3.34 29.75
CA VAL A 128 5.90 4.11 29.33
C VAL A 128 4.72 3.17 29.26
N ASN A 129 3.65 3.52 29.97
CA ASN A 129 2.39 2.79 29.95
C ASN A 129 1.56 3.27 28.75
N LEU A 130 1.23 2.35 27.85
CA LEU A 130 0.34 2.55 26.73
C LEU A 130 -1.02 1.99 27.11
N ARG A 131 -2.04 2.83 27.04
CA ARG A 131 -3.43 2.39 27.18
C ARG A 131 -4.11 2.50 25.83
N ILE A 132 -4.56 1.36 25.32
CA ILE A 132 -5.31 1.25 24.07
C ILE A 132 -6.76 0.98 24.42
N ARG A 133 -7.69 1.82 23.93
CA ARG A 133 -9.13 1.68 24.17
C ARG A 133 -9.87 1.60 22.83
N PHE A 134 -10.76 0.64 22.67
CA PHE A 134 -11.66 0.54 21.54
C PHE A 134 -12.64 1.73 21.50
N LEU A 135 -12.81 2.33 20.33
CA LEU A 135 -13.81 3.38 20.11
C LEU A 135 -14.98 2.85 19.30
N GLU A 136 -14.71 2.49 18.05
CA GLU A 136 -15.76 2.15 17.08
C GLU A 136 -15.22 1.24 15.98
N SER A 137 -16.13 0.59 15.28
CA SER A 137 -15.82 -0.05 14.00
C SER A 137 -16.25 0.88 12.86
N ALA A 138 -15.30 1.28 12.02
CA ALA A 138 -15.53 2.09 10.83
C ALA A 138 -15.55 1.21 9.57
N GLU A 139 -16.10 1.74 8.47
CA GLU A 139 -15.97 1.06 7.19
C GLU A 139 -14.56 1.31 6.60
N LEU A 140 -14.00 0.33 5.89
CA LEU A 140 -12.68 0.49 5.26
C LEU A 140 -12.70 1.64 4.25
N SER A 141 -13.82 1.85 3.55
CA SER A 141 -14.06 2.96 2.61
C SER A 141 -13.82 4.35 3.21
N GLU A 142 -14.02 4.50 4.53
CA GLU A 142 -13.81 5.73 5.30
C GLU A 142 -12.36 5.87 5.78
N CYS A 143 -11.59 4.79 5.77
CA CYS A 143 -10.23 4.71 6.29
C CYS A 143 -9.17 4.83 5.18
N HIS A 144 -9.19 5.92 4.39
CA HIS A 144 -8.26 6.13 3.27
C HIS A 144 -6.78 6.01 3.65
N GLN A 145 -6.41 6.44 4.86
CA GLN A 145 -5.03 6.39 5.34
C GLN A 145 -4.52 4.95 5.45
N LEU A 146 -5.33 4.04 6.00
CA LEU A 146 -4.97 2.64 6.17
C LEU A 146 -4.78 1.97 4.81
N ILE A 147 -5.71 2.18 3.89
CA ILE A 147 -5.62 1.62 2.54
C ILE A 147 -4.39 2.17 1.81
N SER A 148 -4.12 3.47 1.95
CA SER A 148 -2.93 4.09 1.38
C SER A 148 -1.63 3.48 1.91
N ILE A 149 -1.57 3.12 3.20
CA ILE A 149 -0.41 2.42 3.79
C ILE A 149 -0.26 1.03 3.18
N VAL A 150 -1.36 0.29 2.99
CA VAL A 150 -1.33 -1.03 2.36
C VAL A 150 -0.81 -0.93 0.92
N PHE A 151 -1.35 -0.03 0.09
CA PHE A 151 -0.85 0.16 -1.28
C PHE A 151 0.61 0.60 -1.32
N LYS A 152 1.02 1.52 -0.44
CA LYS A 152 2.43 1.92 -0.32
C LYS A 152 3.34 0.71 -0.08
N ARG A 153 2.92 -0.23 0.78
CA ARG A 153 3.67 -1.46 1.06
C ARG A 153 3.70 -2.40 -0.14
N ILE A 154 2.58 -2.57 -0.82
CA ILE A 154 2.49 -3.38 -2.04
C ILE A 154 3.42 -2.82 -3.12
N LEU A 155 3.38 -1.50 -3.37
CA LEU A 155 4.23 -0.85 -4.36
C LEU A 155 5.72 -0.98 -4.03
N LYS A 156 6.06 -0.88 -2.74
CA LYS A 156 7.43 -1.15 -2.27
C LYS A 156 7.84 -2.61 -2.48
N TYR A 157 6.91 -3.56 -2.35
CA TYR A 157 7.15 -4.98 -2.58
C TYR A 157 7.36 -5.32 -4.06
N VAL A 158 6.81 -4.49 -4.97
CA VAL A 158 7.04 -4.58 -6.42
C VAL A 158 8.30 -3.77 -6.84
N ASP A 159 9.19 -3.47 -5.88
CA ASP A 159 10.45 -2.74 -6.08
C ASP A 159 10.31 -1.35 -6.75
N LEU A 160 9.15 -0.71 -6.57
CA LEU A 160 8.96 0.67 -6.98
C LEU A 160 9.32 1.64 -5.88
N GLN A 161 10.12 2.64 -6.23
CA GLN A 161 10.55 3.68 -5.32
C GLN A 161 9.67 4.92 -5.45
N ARG A 162 9.27 5.48 -4.31
CA ARG A 162 8.48 6.72 -4.28
C ARG A 162 9.38 7.91 -4.54
N VAL A 163 9.16 8.62 -5.65
CA VAL A 163 9.81 9.90 -5.94
C VAL A 163 8.73 10.97 -6.03
N GLY A 164 8.73 11.91 -5.08
CA GLY A 164 7.65 12.90 -4.95
C GLY A 164 6.28 12.25 -4.75
N ARG A 165 5.37 12.43 -5.72
CA ARG A 165 4.01 11.88 -5.71
C ARG A 165 3.86 10.57 -6.51
N GLY A 166 4.86 10.21 -7.32
CA GLY A 166 4.83 9.02 -8.18
C GLY A 166 5.66 7.86 -7.62
N TYR A 167 5.50 6.69 -8.25
CA TYR A 167 6.28 5.49 -8.00
C TYR A 167 7.00 5.08 -9.27
N TYR A 168 8.31 4.88 -9.19
CA TYR A 168 9.18 4.66 -10.34
C TYR A 168 10.07 3.45 -10.11
N SER A 169 10.37 2.72 -11.17
CA SER A 169 11.28 1.58 -11.13
C SER A 169 12.71 2.04 -11.43
N PRO A 170 13.65 1.92 -10.48
CA PRO A 170 15.06 2.20 -10.76
C PRO A 170 15.72 1.09 -11.61
N GLU A 171 15.14 -0.12 -11.62
CA GLU A 171 15.67 -1.27 -12.38
C GLU A 171 15.49 -1.07 -13.89
N LEU A 172 14.38 -0.46 -14.29
CA LEU A 172 14.04 -0.18 -15.68
C LEU A 172 14.53 1.19 -16.15
N LYS A 173 15.56 1.76 -15.49
CA LYS A 173 16.10 3.06 -15.86
C LYS A 173 16.64 3.05 -17.30
N ILE A 174 16.30 4.08 -18.05
CA ILE A 174 16.78 4.31 -19.41
C ILE A 174 17.73 5.50 -19.36
N ASN A 175 19.00 5.28 -19.69
CA ASN A 175 19.97 6.36 -19.77
C ASN A 175 19.96 6.97 -21.17
N ILE A 176 19.87 8.30 -21.22
CA ILE A 176 19.98 9.10 -22.43
C ILE A 176 21.33 9.81 -22.33
N ASP A 177 22.37 9.10 -22.75
CA ASP A 177 23.77 9.53 -22.59
C ASP A 177 24.05 10.86 -23.29
N ALA A 178 23.35 11.13 -24.41
CA ALA A 178 23.45 12.38 -25.17
C ALA A 178 23.13 13.64 -24.34
N HIS A 179 22.34 13.52 -23.27
CA HIS A 179 21.95 14.65 -22.42
C HIS A 179 22.33 14.46 -20.95
N CYS A 180 23.08 13.42 -20.60
CA CYS A 180 23.37 13.04 -19.21
C CYS A 180 22.08 12.91 -18.36
N LEU A 181 21.00 12.39 -18.95
CA LEU A 181 19.71 12.21 -18.29
C LEU A 181 19.41 10.72 -18.08
N SER A 182 18.78 10.39 -16.96
CA SER A 182 18.22 9.06 -16.70
C SER A 182 16.71 9.15 -16.53
N LEU A 183 15.97 8.45 -17.38
CA LEU A 183 14.52 8.33 -17.31
C LEU A 183 14.14 7.08 -16.52
N TRP A 184 13.32 7.24 -15.48
CA TRP A 184 12.79 6.11 -14.74
C TRP A 184 11.32 5.93 -15.09
N PRO A 185 10.92 4.80 -15.69
CA PRO A 185 9.52 4.53 -15.95
C PRO A 185 8.78 4.27 -14.64
N GLY A 186 7.51 4.65 -14.60
CA GLY A 186 6.71 4.55 -13.39
C GLY A 186 5.28 4.99 -13.62
N PHE A 187 4.52 5.09 -12.53
CA PHE A 187 3.14 5.50 -12.56
C PHE A 187 2.81 6.40 -11.38
N ASN A 188 1.85 7.30 -11.62
CA ASN A 188 1.27 8.12 -10.58
C ASN A 188 0.03 7.41 -10.03
N THR A 189 -0.08 7.32 -8.70
CA THR A 189 -1.16 6.59 -8.04
C THR A 189 -1.99 7.54 -7.22
N SER A 190 -3.31 7.41 -7.29
CA SER A 190 -4.20 8.18 -6.42
C SER A 190 -5.39 7.33 -5.98
N LEU A 191 -5.47 7.07 -4.68
CA LEU A 191 -6.61 6.38 -4.12
C LEU A 191 -7.71 7.39 -3.76
N ARG A 192 -8.91 7.22 -4.31
CA ARG A 192 -10.06 8.09 -4.05
C ARG A 192 -11.37 7.32 -4.01
N SER A 193 -12.30 7.79 -3.18
CA SER A 193 -13.67 7.29 -3.17
C SER A 193 -14.51 8.09 -4.18
N TYR A 194 -15.24 7.37 -5.03
CA TYR A 194 -16.21 7.91 -5.98
C TYR A 194 -17.57 7.20 -5.77
N ASP A 195 -18.61 7.65 -6.46
CA ASP A 195 -19.97 7.08 -6.36
C ASP A 195 -20.01 5.56 -6.69
N GLY A 196 -19.07 5.07 -7.50
CA GLY A 196 -18.92 3.64 -7.84
C GLY A 196 -18.15 2.80 -6.81
N GLY A 197 -17.60 3.44 -5.77
CA GLY A 197 -16.75 2.84 -4.75
C GLY A 197 -15.34 3.40 -4.72
N LEU A 198 -14.42 2.65 -4.11
CA LEU A 198 -13.02 3.03 -4.00
C LEU A 198 -12.26 2.71 -5.29
N LEU A 199 -11.64 3.73 -5.88
CA LEU A 199 -10.87 3.64 -7.12
C LEU A 199 -9.40 4.00 -6.85
N TRP A 200 -8.50 3.27 -7.51
CA TRP A 200 -7.05 3.48 -7.53
C TRP A 200 -6.58 3.97 -8.90
#